data_AF-A0A182PDZ1-F1
#
_entry.id   AF-A0A182PDZ1-F1
#
_cell.length_a   1.000
_cell.length_b   1.000
_cell.length_c   1.000
_cell.angle_alpha   90.00
_cell.angle_beta   90.00
_cell.angle_gamma   90.00
#
_symmetry.space_group_name_H-M   'P 1'
#
loop_
_entity.id
_entity.type
_entity.pdbx_description
1 polymer ?
#
loop_
_entity_poly.entity_id
_entity_poly.type
_entity_poly.pdbx_seq_one_letter_code
_entity_poly.pdbx_strand_id
1 'polypeptide(L)'
;MCSGATFKALCYFYAGCNMFMSISAIANANRVSQIIGYDNCTAIRPVPPDHRTDGPLETCNQYTYIFLVAASGLDCLMSLVLSLAIMLRKTLLLKVYMLHLWCHMSFCLYCWLAILFAFRGAINSSTLLSVWGVVFILASVYFAMEVWITRGAYDAVRAERAKLKQTATAVDPGPGDTLLSMGGFIL
;
A
#
# COMPACT_ATOMS: atom_id res chain seq x y z
N MET A 1 9.21 10.42 21.95
CA MET A 1 8.82 9.14 21.30
C MET A 1 7.35 9.23 20.91
N CYS A 2 6.97 8.90 19.67
CA CYS A 2 5.56 8.90 19.25
C CYS A 2 4.78 7.79 19.95
N SER A 3 3.52 8.07 20.34
CA SER A 3 2.65 7.09 20.99
C SER A 3 2.13 6.05 19.98
N GLY A 4 1.84 4.83 20.45
CA GLY A 4 1.20 3.81 19.63
C GLY A 4 -0.15 4.25 19.04
N ALA A 5 -0.87 5.16 19.71
CA ALA A 5 -2.08 5.76 19.17
C ALA A 5 -1.81 6.64 17.95
N THR A 6 -0.70 7.38 17.95
CA THR A 6 -0.28 8.23 16.83
C THR A 6 0.02 7.39 15.60
N PHE A 7 0.76 6.30 15.74
CA PHE A 7 1.05 5.40 14.61
C PHE A 7 -0.20 4.77 14.01
N LYS A 8 -1.18 4.39 14.84
CA LYS A 8 -2.47 3.89 14.35
C LYS A 8 -3.27 4.93 13.59
N ALA A 9 -3.33 6.17 14.10
CA ALA A 9 -4.00 7.27 13.42
C ALA A 9 -3.34 7.56 12.05
N LEU A 10 -2.01 7.57 12.01
CA LEU A 10 -1.26 7.71 10.75
C LEU A 10 -1.53 6.56 9.78
N CYS A 11 -1.63 5.31 10.24
CA CYS A 11 -2.05 4.20 9.39
C CYS A 11 -3.43 4.41 8.75
N TYR A 12 -4.42 4.90 9.52
CA TYR A 12 -5.74 5.19 8.95
C TYR A 12 -5.71 6.34 7.96
N PHE A 13 -4.96 7.40 8.26
CA PHE A 13 -4.78 8.52 7.34
C PHE A 13 -4.16 8.05 6.01
N TYR A 14 -3.05 7.31 6.06
CA TYR A 14 -2.40 6.77 4.87
C TYR A 14 -3.29 5.79 4.11
N ALA A 15 -4.01 4.90 4.81
CA ALA A 15 -4.98 4.01 4.17
C ALA A 15 -6.07 4.80 3.41
N GLY A 16 -6.58 5.88 4.00
CA GLY A 16 -7.56 6.75 3.35
C GLY A 16 -6.99 7.45 2.11
N CYS A 17 -5.79 8.03 2.22
CA CYS A 17 -5.10 8.65 1.08
C CYS A 17 -4.86 7.64 -0.05
N ASN A 18 -4.37 6.45 0.27
CA ASN A 18 -4.09 5.40 -0.71
C ASN A 18 -5.36 4.90 -1.40
N MET A 19 -6.47 4.74 -0.67
CA MET A 19 -7.77 4.40 -1.27
C MET A 19 -8.22 5.49 -2.23
N PHE A 20 -8.18 6.76 -1.82
CA PHE A 20 -8.59 7.88 -2.67
C PHE A 20 -7.76 7.93 -3.96
N MET A 21 -6.43 7.80 -3.85
CA MET A 21 -5.52 7.76 -5.00
C MET A 21 -5.81 6.57 -5.91
N SER A 22 -6.02 5.38 -5.33
CA SER A 22 -6.30 4.16 -6.08
C SER A 22 -7.63 4.21 -6.83
N ILE A 23 -8.69 4.70 -6.17
CA ILE A 23 -10.00 4.88 -6.81
C ILE A 23 -9.91 5.90 -7.94
N SER A 24 -9.18 7.00 -7.72
CA SER A 24 -8.94 8.01 -8.75
C SER A 24 -8.17 7.44 -9.94
N ALA A 25 -7.17 6.59 -9.69
CA ALA A 25 -6.42 5.91 -10.73
C ALA A 25 -7.29 4.94 -11.54
N ILE A 26 -8.14 4.14 -10.89
CA ILE A 26 -9.09 3.24 -11.55
C ILE A 26 -10.07 4.03 -12.42
N ALA A 27 -10.66 5.11 -11.88
CA ALA A 27 -11.61 5.96 -12.60
C ALA A 27 -10.99 6.60 -13.85
N ASN A 28 -9.68 6.85 -13.85
CA ASN A 28 -8.95 7.45 -14.96
C ASN A 28 -8.13 6.44 -15.80
N ALA A 29 -8.21 5.15 -15.51
CA ALA A 29 -7.34 4.13 -16.12
C ALA A 29 -7.51 4.06 -17.65
N ASN A 30 -8.72 4.29 -18.16
CA ASN A 30 -8.98 4.37 -19.60
C ASN A 30 -8.23 5.52 -20.26
N ARG A 31 -8.24 6.70 -19.64
CA ARG A 31 -7.56 7.88 -20.16
C ARG A 31 -6.03 7.70 -20.13
N VAL A 32 -5.52 7.16 -19.02
CA VAL A 32 -4.07 6.92 -18.84
C VAL A 32 -3.57 5.85 -19.80
N SER A 33 -4.30 4.74 -19.97
CA SER A 33 -3.91 3.67 -20.89
C SER A 33 -3.87 4.12 -22.34
N GLN A 34 -4.77 5.02 -22.75
CA GLN A 34 -4.76 5.64 -24.08
C GLN A 34 -3.54 6.55 -24.28
N ILE A 35 -3.15 7.34 -23.27
CA ILE A 35 -1.97 8.21 -23.35
C ILE A 35 -0.69 7.37 -23.44
N ILE A 36 -0.54 6.36 -22.58
CA ILE A 36 0.64 5.48 -22.58
C ILE A 36 0.71 4.65 -23.88
N GLY A 37 -0.44 4.23 -24.41
CA GLY A 37 -0.54 3.45 -25.63
C GLY A 37 -0.57 4.25 -26.93
N TYR A 38 -0.49 5.59 -26.89
CA TYR A 38 -0.77 6.45 -28.03
C TYR A 38 0.04 6.08 -29.29
N ASP A 39 1.32 5.74 -29.12
CA ASP A 39 2.19 5.33 -30.23
C ASP A 39 1.82 3.94 -30.79
N ASN A 40 1.40 3.00 -29.94
CA ASN A 40 0.87 1.70 -30.40
C ASN A 40 -0.48 1.86 -31.12
N CYS A 41 -1.27 2.86 -30.74
CA CYS A 41 -2.58 3.15 -31.35
C CYS A 41 -2.47 3.81 -32.73
N THR A 42 -1.43 4.60 -32.93
CA THR A 42 -1.17 5.29 -34.21
C THR A 42 -0.43 4.40 -35.20
N ALA A 43 0.34 3.40 -34.73
CA ALA A 43 1.03 2.45 -35.60
C ALA A 43 0.11 1.39 -36.28
N ILE A 44 -1.09 1.14 -35.75
CA ILE A 44 -1.99 0.05 -36.21
C ILE A 44 -3.13 0.55 -37.13
N ARG A 45 -3.28 1.85 -37.40
CA ARG A 45 -4.30 2.34 -38.34
C ARG A 45 -3.70 2.66 -39.72
N PRO A 46 -3.75 1.76 -40.73
CA PRO A 46 -3.91 2.23 -42.10
C PRO A 46 -5.30 2.86 -42.15
N VAL A 47 -5.40 4.17 -42.34
CA VAL A 47 -6.68 4.89 -42.46
C VAL A 47 -7.45 4.33 -43.67
N PRO A 48 -8.63 3.70 -43.51
CA PRO A 48 -9.62 3.71 -44.56
C PRO A 48 -10.52 4.95 -44.34
N PRO A 49 -10.92 5.66 -45.39
CA PRO A 49 -11.89 6.72 -45.24
C PRO A 49 -13.23 6.08 -44.87
N ASP A 50 -13.99 6.80 -44.04
CA ASP A 50 -15.36 6.50 -43.66
C ASP A 50 -15.57 5.25 -42.81
N HIS A 51 -15.80 5.47 -41.52
CA HIS A 51 -17.11 5.19 -40.93
C HIS A 51 -17.24 5.91 -39.58
N ARG A 52 -18.29 6.75 -39.51
CA ARG A 52 -18.90 7.21 -38.27
C ARG A 52 -19.37 5.99 -37.51
N THR A 53 -18.77 5.70 -36.36
CA THR A 53 -19.30 4.67 -35.45
C THR A 53 -19.25 5.22 -34.03
N ASP A 54 -20.43 5.57 -33.50
CA ASP A 54 -20.72 5.74 -32.09
C ASP A 54 -20.61 4.38 -31.36
N GLY A 55 -19.41 3.80 -31.35
CA GLY A 55 -19.07 2.61 -30.59
C GLY A 55 -18.41 2.99 -29.26
N PRO A 56 -18.50 2.13 -28.23
CA PRO A 56 -17.75 2.35 -26.99
C PRO A 56 -16.26 2.49 -27.34
N LEU A 57 -15.61 3.54 -26.82
CA LEU A 57 -14.18 3.80 -26.99
C LEU A 57 -13.38 2.55 -26.62
N GLU A 58 -12.95 1.77 -27.61
CA GLU A 58 -12.11 0.59 -27.40
C GLU A 58 -10.81 1.01 -26.71
N THR A 59 -10.47 0.35 -25.59
CA THR A 59 -9.19 0.57 -24.91
C THR A 59 -8.06 0.03 -25.78
N CYS A 60 -7.45 0.92 -26.55
CA CYS A 60 -6.40 0.60 -27.51
C CYS A 60 -5.15 -0.07 -26.89
N ASN A 61 -4.95 0.05 -25.57
CA ASN A 61 -3.91 -0.68 -24.84
C ASN A 61 -4.51 -1.45 -23.66
N GLN A 62 -5.23 -2.53 -23.98
CA GLN A 62 -5.97 -3.33 -23.02
C GLN A 62 -5.08 -3.94 -21.94
N TYR A 63 -3.84 -4.34 -22.27
CA TYR A 63 -2.89 -4.86 -21.27
C TYR A 63 -2.51 -3.82 -20.22
N THR A 64 -2.20 -2.59 -20.66
CA THR A 64 -1.87 -1.49 -19.75
C THR A 64 -3.07 -1.09 -18.91
N TYR A 65 -4.26 -1.05 -19.51
CA TYR A 65 -5.50 -0.81 -18.77
C TYR A 65 -5.73 -1.86 -17.67
N ILE A 66 -5.70 -3.15 -18.01
CA ILE A 66 -5.91 -4.25 -17.05
C ILE A 66 -4.85 -4.16 -15.94
N PHE A 67 -3.59 -3.92 -16.29
CA PHE A 67 -2.53 -3.79 -15.31
C PHE A 67 -2.75 -2.61 -14.35
N LEU A 68 -3.10 -1.43 -14.86
CA LEU A 68 -3.40 -0.24 -14.06
C LEU A 68 -4.56 -0.48 -13.09
N VAL A 69 -5.64 -1.10 -13.57
CA VAL A 69 -6.82 -1.43 -12.74
C VAL A 69 -6.46 -2.48 -11.70
N ALA A 70 -5.72 -3.53 -12.07
CA ALA A 70 -5.33 -4.59 -11.15
C ALA A 70 -4.39 -4.10 -10.05
N ALA A 71 -3.35 -3.33 -10.41
CA ALA A 71 -2.40 -2.75 -9.46
C ALA A 71 -3.11 -1.79 -8.50
N SER A 72 -3.86 -0.82 -9.03
CA SER A 72 -4.61 0.15 -8.22
C SER A 72 -5.68 -0.53 -7.35
N GLY A 73 -6.34 -1.57 -7.88
CA GLY A 73 -7.31 -2.37 -7.13
C GLY A 73 -6.66 -3.13 -5.97
N LEU A 74 -5.46 -3.68 -6.18
CA LEU A 74 -4.69 -4.35 -5.15
C LEU A 74 -4.21 -3.38 -4.07
N ASP A 75 -3.76 -2.18 -4.42
CA ASP A 75 -3.37 -1.13 -3.47
C ASP A 75 -4.57 -0.65 -2.62
N CYS A 76 -5.73 -0.51 -3.27
CA CYS A 76 -6.99 -0.20 -2.59
C CYS A 76 -7.37 -1.30 -1.59
N LEU A 77 -7.34 -2.57 -2.02
CA LEU A 77 -7.62 -3.72 -1.16
C LEU A 77 -6.65 -3.77 0.03
N MET A 78 -5.36 -3.56 -0.20
CA MET A 78 -4.36 -3.62 0.86
C MET A 78 -4.51 -2.46 1.85
N SER A 79 -4.98 -1.30 1.41
CA SER A 79 -5.36 -0.20 2.31
C SER A 79 -6.54 -0.55 3.21
N LEU A 80 -7.51 -1.34 2.71
CA LEU A 80 -8.59 -1.89 3.54
C LEU A 80 -8.05 -2.91 4.54
N VAL A 81 -7.16 -3.80 4.09
CA VAL A 81 -6.49 -4.79 4.94
C VAL A 81 -5.74 -4.09 6.07
N LEU A 82 -4.99 -3.01 5.80
CA LEU A 82 -4.31 -2.22 6.84
C LEU A 82 -5.30 -1.68 7.87
N SER A 83 -6.39 -1.09 7.42
CA SER A 83 -7.42 -0.52 8.31
C SER A 83 -8.04 -1.60 9.21
N LEU A 84 -8.42 -2.74 8.64
CA LEU A 84 -8.94 -3.89 9.38
C LEU A 84 -7.89 -4.49 10.32
N ALA A 85 -6.62 -4.51 9.92
CA ALA A 85 -5.52 -5.01 10.73
C ALA A 85 -5.37 -4.20 12.03
N ILE A 86 -5.46 -2.87 11.95
CA ILE A 86 -5.42 -1.98 13.11
C ILE A 86 -6.69 -2.12 13.96
N MET A 87 -7.86 -2.10 13.33
CA MET A 87 -9.16 -2.20 14.02
C MET A 87 -9.27 -3.51 14.81
N LEU A 88 -8.96 -4.65 14.18
CA LEU A 88 -9.05 -5.97 14.78
C LEU A 88 -7.81 -6.34 15.61
N ARG A 89 -6.80 -5.47 15.65
CA ARG A 89 -5.50 -5.70 16.32
C ARG A 89 -4.85 -7.00 15.84
N LYS A 90 -4.94 -7.32 14.55
CA LYS A 90 -4.47 -8.61 13.98
C LYS A 90 -3.08 -8.44 13.35
N THR A 91 -2.04 -8.86 14.08
CA THR A 91 -0.64 -8.79 13.62
C THR A 91 -0.35 -9.52 12.31
N LEU A 92 -1.12 -10.57 11.97
CA LEU A 92 -0.96 -11.30 10.71
C LEU A 92 -1.33 -10.42 9.51
N LEU A 93 -2.44 -9.67 9.60
CA LEU A 93 -2.85 -8.75 8.53
C LEU A 93 -1.84 -7.61 8.34
N LEU A 94 -1.24 -7.10 9.44
CA LEU A 94 -0.15 -6.14 9.33
C LEU A 94 1.08 -6.71 8.63
N LYS A 95 1.44 -7.98 8.89
CA LYS A 95 2.55 -8.65 8.18
C LYS A 95 2.27 -8.80 6.69
N VAL A 96 1.03 -9.17 6.32
CA VAL A 96 0.60 -9.27 4.93
C VAL A 96 0.70 -7.90 4.23
N TYR A 97 0.24 -6.84 4.90
CA TYR A 97 0.37 -5.47 4.38
C TYR A 97 1.83 -5.06 4.20
N MET A 98 2.69 -5.34 5.19
CA MET A 98 4.13 -5.06 5.08
C MET A 98 4.78 -5.83 3.92
N LEU A 99 4.41 -7.09 3.70
CA LEU A 99 4.93 -7.86 2.55
C LEU A 99 4.52 -7.21 1.22
N HIS A 100 3.26 -6.81 1.11
CA HIS A 100 2.78 -6.08 -0.07
C HIS A 100 3.52 -4.76 -0.28
N LEU A 101 3.75 -3.98 0.78
CA LEU A 101 4.49 -2.74 0.70
C LEU A 101 5.90 -2.96 0.14
N TRP A 102 6.57 -4.04 0.56
CA TRP A 102 7.87 -4.46 0.02
C TRP A 102 7.81 -4.87 -1.45
N CYS A 103 6.80 -5.64 -1.85
CA CYS A 103 6.60 -6.02 -3.25
C CYS A 103 6.33 -4.80 -4.13
N HIS A 104 5.47 -3.89 -3.67
CA HIS A 104 5.13 -2.66 -4.37
C HIS A 104 6.35 -1.74 -4.53
N MET A 105 7.13 -1.56 -3.45
CA MET A 105 8.42 -0.86 -3.48
C MET A 105 9.38 -1.43 -4.54
N SER A 106 9.53 -2.76 -4.55
CA SER A 106 10.44 -3.45 -5.48
C SER A 106 9.98 -3.29 -6.92
N PHE A 107 8.66 -3.36 -7.15
CA PHE A 107 8.04 -3.12 -8.44
C PHE A 107 8.28 -1.68 -8.92
N CYS A 108 8.02 -0.67 -8.09
CA CYS A 108 8.28 0.73 -8.42
C CYS A 108 9.76 0.98 -8.75
N LEU A 109 10.68 0.39 -7.99
CA LEU A 109 12.11 0.46 -8.26
C LEU A 109 12.46 -0.17 -9.61
N TYR A 110 11.90 -1.35 -9.91
CA TYR A 110 12.10 -2.02 -11.18
C TYR A 110 11.58 -1.18 -12.36
N CYS A 111 10.37 -0.63 -12.26
CA CYS A 111 9.82 0.27 -13.28
C CYS A 111 10.73 1.48 -13.51
N TRP A 112 11.26 2.07 -12.44
CA TRP A 112 12.18 3.19 -12.55
C TRP A 112 13.52 2.79 -13.22
N LEU A 113 14.09 1.64 -12.87
CA LEU A 113 15.29 1.12 -13.55
C LEU A 113 15.03 0.84 -15.03
N ALA A 114 13.88 0.26 -15.38
CA ALA A 114 13.50 0.01 -16.76
C ALA A 114 13.40 1.32 -17.57
N ILE A 115 12.83 2.37 -16.98
CA ILE A 115 12.79 3.72 -17.56
C ILE A 115 14.22 4.24 -17.79
N LEU A 116 15.10 4.18 -16.80
CA LEU A 116 16.49 4.62 -16.96
C LEU A 116 17.22 3.88 -18.09
N PHE A 117 17.03 2.56 -18.19
CA PHE A 117 17.64 1.77 -19.26
C PHE A 117 17.04 2.09 -20.64
N ALA A 118 15.72 2.32 -20.73
CA ALA A 118 15.06 2.73 -21.97
C ALA A 118 15.57 4.09 -22.47
N PHE A 119 15.82 5.02 -21.53
CA PHE A 119 16.38 6.33 -21.83
C PHE A 119 17.91 6.37 -21.87
N ARG A 120 18.61 5.22 -21.95
CA ARG A 120 20.08 5.16 -21.97
C ARG A 120 20.70 5.99 -23.10
N GLY A 121 20.01 6.15 -24.23
CA GLY A 121 20.42 7.04 -25.33
C GLY A 121 20.10 8.52 -25.11
N ALA A 122 19.15 8.84 -24.22
CA ALA A 122 18.71 10.18 -23.86
C ALA A 122 19.37 10.70 -22.56
N ILE A 123 20.34 9.97 -21.98
CA ILE A 123 21.13 10.36 -20.79
C ILE A 123 21.81 11.74 -20.98
N ASN A 124 21.98 12.19 -22.22
CA ASN A 124 22.51 13.52 -22.54
C ASN A 124 21.54 14.67 -22.17
N SER A 125 20.25 14.39 -21.90
CA SER A 125 19.28 15.37 -21.42
C SER A 125 19.30 15.43 -19.89
N SER A 126 20.08 16.37 -19.35
CA SER A 126 20.18 16.64 -17.90
C SER A 126 18.82 16.92 -17.25
N THR A 127 17.89 17.52 -18.00
CA THR A 127 16.54 17.85 -17.52
C THR A 127 15.70 16.60 -17.27
N LEU A 128 15.74 15.61 -18.17
CA LEU A 128 14.98 14.37 -18.02
C LEU A 128 15.52 13.54 -16.85
N LEU A 129 16.84 13.43 -16.74
CA LEU A 129 17.49 12.76 -15.60
C LEU A 129 17.16 13.44 -14.27
N SER A 130 17.16 14.78 -14.24
CA SER A 130 16.79 15.56 -13.04
C SER A 130 15.35 15.33 -12.61
N VAL A 131 14.39 15.38 -13.54
CA VAL A 131 12.96 15.19 -13.21
C VAL A 131 12.72 13.78 -12.66
N TRP A 132 13.24 12.75 -13.32
CA TRP A 132 13.10 11.37 -12.87
C TRP A 132 13.85 11.06 -11.57
N GLY A 133 14.97 11.75 -11.31
CA GLY A 133 15.69 11.69 -10.05
C GLY A 133 14.89 12.28 -8.88
N VAL A 134 14.23 13.43 -9.08
CA VAL A 134 13.34 14.02 -8.06
C VAL A 134 12.16 13.10 -7.77
N VAL A 135 11.53 12.52 -8.80
CA VAL A 135 10.44 11.55 -8.62
C VAL A 135 10.90 10.34 -7.80
N PHE A 136 12.10 9.83 -8.06
CA PHE A 136 12.67 8.71 -7.30
C PHE A 136 12.89 9.05 -5.82
N ILE A 137 13.43 10.23 -5.53
CA ILE A 137 13.64 10.69 -4.15
C ILE A 137 12.30 10.83 -3.42
N LEU A 138 11.32 11.48 -4.04
CA LEU A 138 9.98 11.65 -3.45
C LEU A 138 9.30 10.31 -3.18
N ALA A 139 9.37 9.38 -4.13
CA ALA A 139 8.85 8.03 -3.94
C ALA A 139 9.57 7.32 -2.78
N SER A 140 10.90 7.39 -2.73
CA SER A 140 11.70 6.75 -1.67
C SER A 140 11.35 7.29 -0.27
N VAL A 141 11.20 8.61 -0.13
CA VAL A 141 10.78 9.23 1.14
C VAL A 141 9.36 8.81 1.51
N TYR A 142 8.44 8.80 0.55
CA TYR A 142 7.06 8.37 0.76
C TYR A 142 7.01 6.95 1.34
N PHE A 143 7.70 6.00 0.72
CA PHE A 143 7.70 4.62 1.17
C PHE A 143 8.47 4.41 2.48
N ALA A 144 9.57 5.12 2.70
CA ALA A 144 10.28 5.08 3.97
C ALA A 144 9.37 5.51 5.13
N MET A 145 8.53 6.52 4.89
CA MET A 145 7.54 6.98 5.86
C MET A 145 6.45 5.92 6.11
N GLU A 146 5.90 5.29 5.07
CA GLU A 146 4.93 4.20 5.23
C GLU A 146 5.51 3.01 6.01
N VAL A 147 6.75 2.61 5.72
CA VAL A 147 7.45 1.54 6.46
C VAL A 147 7.64 1.91 7.93
N TRP A 148 8.00 3.16 8.22
CA TRP A 148 8.19 3.62 9.59
C TRP A 148 6.86 3.61 10.37
N ILE A 149 5.79 4.14 9.77
CA ILE A 149 4.45 4.18 10.37
C ILE A 149 3.93 2.77 10.64
N THR A 150 4.03 1.88 9.65
CA THR A 150 3.50 0.51 9.74
C THR A 150 4.25 -0.33 10.77
N ARG A 151 5.58 -0.16 10.89
CA ARG A 151 6.36 -0.78 11.97
C ARG A 151 5.95 -0.28 13.34
N GLY A 152 5.81 1.05 13.51
CA GLY A 152 5.34 1.64 14.76
C GLY A 152 3.94 1.14 15.17
N ALA A 153 3.04 0.98 14.20
CA ALA A 153 1.71 0.44 14.42
C ALA A 153 1.73 -1.06 14.76
N TYR A 154 2.62 -1.84 14.14
CA TYR A 154 2.83 -3.26 14.48
C TYR A 154 3.28 -3.44 15.93
N ASP A 155 4.26 -2.66 16.38
CA ASP A 155 4.75 -2.75 17.75
C ASP A 155 3.67 -2.33 18.75
N ALA A 156 2.89 -1.29 18.44
CA ALA A 156 1.75 -0.87 19.25
C ALA A 156 0.68 -1.98 19.37
N VAL A 157 0.28 -2.59 18.25
CA VAL A 157 -0.69 -3.68 18.23
C VAL A 157 -0.16 -4.93 18.95
N ARG A 158 1.13 -5.24 18.80
CA ARG A 158 1.78 -6.36 19.51
C ARG A 158 1.76 -6.14 21.02
N ALA A 159 2.10 -4.94 21.48
CA ALA A 159 2.07 -4.60 22.90
C ALA A 159 0.66 -4.69 23.49
N GLU A 160 -0.35 -4.20 22.79
CA GLU A 160 -1.75 -4.33 23.23
C GLU A 160 -2.24 -5.77 23.28
N ARG A 161 -1.86 -6.60 22.31
CA ARG A 161 -2.18 -8.03 22.34
C ARG A 161 -1.50 -8.75 23.49
N ALA A 162 -0.27 -8.39 23.82
CA ALA A 162 0.42 -8.95 24.98
C ALA A 162 -0.32 -8.60 26.29
N LYS A 163 -0.74 -7.33 26.45
CA LYS A 163 -1.56 -6.89 27.59
C LYS A 163 -2.89 -7.64 27.69
N LEU A 164 -3.60 -7.82 26.57
CA LEU A 164 -4.86 -8.58 26.54
C LEU A 164 -4.64 -10.04 26.93
N LYS A 165 -3.56 -10.68 26.45
CA LYS A 165 -3.21 -12.05 26.85
C LYS A 165 -2.91 -12.14 28.34
N GLN A 166 -2.12 -11.22 28.89
CA GLN A 166 -1.81 -11.17 30.32
C GLN A 166 -3.07 -11.00 31.17
N THR A 167 -4.01 -10.16 30.73
CA THR A 167 -5.29 -9.96 31.43
C THR A 167 -6.16 -11.22 31.36
N ALA A 168 -6.20 -11.89 30.20
CA ALA A 168 -6.93 -13.14 30.03
C ALA A 168 -6.34 -14.31 30.84
N THR A 169 -5.02 -14.34 31.04
CA THR A 169 -4.35 -15.33 31.91
C THR A 169 -4.41 -15.00 33.40
N ALA A 170 -4.75 -13.75 33.76
CA ALA A 170 -4.85 -13.30 35.14
C ALA A 170 -6.27 -13.51 35.73
N VAL A 171 -7.24 -13.95 34.93
CA VAL A 171 -8.57 -14.34 35.40
C VAL A 171 -8.58 -15.85 35.66
N ASP A 172 -8.04 -16.22 36.81
CA ASP A 172 -8.61 -17.23 37.72
C ASP A 172 -7.74 -17.29 39.00
N PRO A 173 -7.89 -16.36 39.95
CA PRO A 173 -7.83 -16.76 41.34
C PRO A 173 -9.20 -17.35 41.67
N GLY A 174 -9.31 -18.67 41.59
CA GLY A 174 -10.45 -19.35 42.19
C GLY A 174 -10.56 -18.93 43.66
N PRO A 175 -11.77 -18.88 44.25
CA PRO A 175 -11.96 -18.43 45.65
C PRO A 175 -11.19 -19.25 46.70
N GLY A 176 -10.50 -20.33 46.30
CA GLY A 176 -9.61 -21.13 47.15
C GLY A 176 -8.20 -20.55 47.38
N ASP A 177 -7.68 -19.70 46.49
CA ASP A 177 -6.30 -19.20 46.63
C ASP A 177 -6.17 -18.04 47.62
N THR A 178 -7.27 -17.35 47.94
CA THR A 178 -7.31 -16.34 49.00
C THR A 178 -7.38 -16.92 50.41
N LEU A 179 -7.73 -18.21 50.58
CA LEU A 179 -7.79 -18.87 51.89
C LEU A 179 -6.44 -19.46 52.35
N LEU A 180 -5.57 -19.86 51.41
CA LEU A 180 -4.24 -20.39 51.74
C LEU A 180 -3.23 -19.31 52.14
N SER A 181 -3.45 -18.05 51.75
CA SER A 181 -2.57 -16.94 52.16
C SER A 181 -2.87 -16.36 53.55
N MET A 182 -3.99 -16.71 54.17
CA MET A 182 -4.34 -16.27 55.54
C MET A 182 -4.10 -17.34 56.62
N GLY A 183 -3.61 -18.54 56.26
CA GLY A 183 -3.36 -19.65 57.18
C GLY A 183 -2.01 -19.63 57.92
N GLY A 184 -1.21 -18.57 57.77
CA GLY A 184 0.17 -18.50 58.30
C GLY A 184 0.33 -17.87 59.69
N PHE A 185 -0.72 -17.80 60.50
CA PHE A 185 -0.68 -17.20 61.85
C PHE A 185 -1.22 -18.16 62.92
N ILE A 186 -0.57 -19.30 63.08
CA ILE A 186 -0.56 -20.05 64.35
C ILE A 186 0.86 -20.58 64.57
N LEU A 187 1.70 -19.78 65.25
CA LEU A 187 2.51 -20.22 66.38
C LEU A 187 2.87 -19.03 67.26
#